data_AF-A0A7S2EV72-F1
#
_entry.id   AF-A0A7S2EV72-F1
#
_cell.length_a   1.000
_cell.length_b   1.000
_cell.length_c   1.000
_cell.angle_alpha   90.00
_cell.angle_beta   90.00
_cell.angle_gamma   90.00
#
_symmetry.space_group_name_H-M   'P 1'
#
loop_
_entity.id
_entity.type
_entity.pdbx_description
1 polymer ?
#
loop_
_entity_poly.entity_id
_entity_poly.type
_entity_poly.pdbx_seq_one_letter_code
_entity_poly.pdbx_strand_id
1 'polypeptide(L)'
;RGGGTEERERRRMREMDEGIATLEEAAMLCPREARVMSSLGMALSARWSREDPSDPAWAEKMGRAAEALEAAVRFEEGCRADGCEEGEDTAAALLTLGEVLARLGRYDEAIGHLQKVWDHLGSYEEGIRQHMIGKAGSVMNYCRSQLDPATEKT
;
A
#
# COMPACT_ATOMS: atom_id res chain seq x y z
N ARG A 1 13.30 32.94 1.68
CA ARG A 1 11.92 32.54 2.06
C ARG A 1 11.75 31.01 1.93
N GLY A 2 12.57 30.20 2.63
CA GLY A 2 12.56 28.72 2.52
C GLY A 2 12.30 27.94 3.82
N GLY A 3 12.40 28.59 4.99
CA GLY A 3 12.34 27.87 6.28
C GLY A 3 10.95 27.33 6.68
N GLY A 4 9.86 27.97 6.24
CA GLY A 4 8.50 27.58 6.65
C GLY A 4 7.97 26.30 6.00
N THR A 5 8.48 25.93 4.81
CA THR A 5 8.08 24.70 4.10
C THR A 5 8.84 23.50 4.65
N GLU A 6 10.15 23.65 4.89
CA GLU A 6 10.98 22.59 5.47
C GLU A 6 10.58 22.26 6.92
N GLU A 7 10.24 23.27 7.72
CA GLU A 7 9.78 23.05 9.09
C GLU A 7 8.42 22.33 9.13
N ARG A 8 7.50 22.69 8.22
CA ARG A 8 6.21 22.00 8.07
C ARG A 8 6.40 20.56 7.66
N GLU A 9 7.31 20.28 6.73
CA GLU A 9 7.60 18.92 6.28
C GLU A 9 8.26 18.10 7.39
N ARG A 10 9.25 18.65 8.10
CA ARG A 10 9.83 18.00 9.28
C ARG A 10 8.80 17.69 10.36
N ARG A 11 7.86 18.62 10.61
CA ARG A 11 6.76 18.38 11.55
C ARG A 11 5.87 17.23 11.09
N ARG A 12 5.48 17.23 9.81
CA ARG A 12 4.68 16.16 9.21
C ARG A 12 5.35 14.79 9.31
N MET A 13 6.68 14.70 9.12
CA MET A 13 7.38 13.42 9.28
C MET A 13 7.35 12.91 10.71
N ARG A 14 7.54 13.80 11.70
CA ARG A 14 7.40 13.42 13.11
C ARG A 14 5.99 12.94 13.46
N GLU A 15 4.97 13.65 12.98
CA GLU A 15 3.56 13.25 13.17
C GLU A 15 3.28 11.88 12.53
N MET A 16 3.87 11.58 11.37
CA MET A 16 3.79 10.26 10.74
C MET A 16 4.51 9.18 11.56
N ASP A 17 5.70 9.47 12.08
CA ASP A 17 6.49 8.55 12.89
C ASP A 17 5.76 8.21 14.21
N GLU A 18 5.15 9.20 14.87
CA GLU A 18 4.32 9.00 16.07
C GLU A 18 3.06 8.16 15.77
N GLY A 19 2.41 8.42 14.62
CA GLY A 19 1.26 7.64 14.16
C GLY A 19 1.61 6.18 13.88
N ILE A 20 2.76 5.95 13.23
CA ILE A 20 3.28 4.60 12.98
C ILE A 20 3.56 3.87 14.31
N ALA A 21 4.22 4.52 15.27
CA ALA A 21 4.49 3.91 16.57
C ALA A 21 3.20 3.48 17.29
N THR A 22 2.15 4.33 17.22
CA THR A 22 0.83 3.99 17.78
C THR A 22 0.19 2.78 17.08
N LEU A 23 0.31 2.70 15.76
CA LEU A 23 -0.19 1.57 14.97
C LEU A 23 0.61 0.29 15.21
N GLU A 24 1.92 0.38 15.44
CA GLU A 24 2.77 -0.75 15.85
C GLU A 24 2.34 -1.30 17.21
N GLU A 25 2.06 -0.42 18.19
CA GLU A 25 1.49 -0.81 19.48
C GLU A 25 0.13 -1.49 19.34
N ALA A 26 -0.76 -0.93 18.51
CA ALA A 26 -2.04 -1.54 18.21
C ALA A 26 -1.87 -2.92 17.56
N ALA A 27 -0.90 -3.08 16.65
CA ALA A 27 -0.62 -4.37 16.00
C ALA A 27 -0.09 -5.42 16.98
N MET A 28 0.61 -5.01 18.05
CA MET A 28 1.01 -5.92 19.13
C MET A 28 -0.20 -6.41 19.95
N LEU A 29 -1.20 -5.55 20.16
CA LEU A 29 -2.42 -5.90 20.90
C LEU A 29 -3.40 -6.72 20.06
N CYS A 30 -3.51 -6.40 18.77
CA CYS A 30 -4.45 -6.99 17.82
C CYS A 30 -3.72 -7.50 16.55
N PRO A 31 -2.86 -8.53 16.64
CA PRO A 31 -1.98 -8.94 15.52
C PRO A 31 -2.71 -9.59 14.34
N ARG A 32 -4.02 -9.80 14.45
CA ARG A 32 -4.85 -10.44 13.43
C ARG A 32 -6.02 -9.57 12.96
N GLU A 33 -5.97 -8.29 13.28
CA GLU A 33 -7.01 -7.34 12.90
C GLU A 33 -6.63 -6.66 11.58
N ALA A 34 -7.43 -6.89 10.53
CA ALA A 34 -7.18 -6.34 9.19
C ALA A 34 -7.01 -4.82 9.21
N ARG A 35 -7.85 -4.11 9.98
CA ARG A 35 -7.81 -2.65 10.18
C ARG A 35 -6.50 -2.10 10.65
N VAL A 36 -5.96 -2.72 11.68
CA VAL A 36 -4.69 -2.29 12.26
C VAL A 36 -3.57 -2.52 11.27
N MET A 37 -3.55 -3.67 10.61
CA MET A 37 -2.51 -4.04 9.65
C MET A 37 -2.56 -3.19 8.37
N SER A 38 -3.76 -2.92 7.85
CA SER A 38 -3.98 -2.07 6.68
C SER A 38 -3.52 -0.64 6.98
N SER A 39 -3.96 -0.09 8.10
CA SER A 39 -3.57 1.25 8.56
C SER A 39 -2.06 1.37 8.75
N LEU A 40 -1.41 0.37 9.39
CA LEU A 40 0.04 0.33 9.58
C LEU A 40 0.78 0.31 8.24
N GLY A 41 0.36 -0.57 7.32
CA GLY A 41 0.96 -0.70 6.01
C GLY A 41 0.84 0.57 5.16
N MET A 42 -0.34 1.20 5.15
CA MET A 42 -0.56 2.48 4.48
C MET A 42 0.27 3.61 5.10
N ALA A 43 0.36 3.68 6.43
CA ALA A 43 1.15 4.69 7.13
C ALA A 43 2.65 4.55 6.83
N LEU A 44 3.18 3.32 6.87
CA LEU A 44 4.55 3.02 6.48
C LEU A 44 4.80 3.41 5.01
N SER A 45 3.94 2.98 4.09
CA SER A 45 4.05 3.34 2.66
C SER A 45 4.06 4.85 2.47
N ALA A 46 3.16 5.60 3.11
CA ALA A 46 3.09 7.05 3.00
C ALA A 46 4.33 7.77 3.56
N ARG A 47 4.90 7.25 4.64
CA ARG A 47 6.11 7.80 5.29
C ARG A 47 7.35 7.60 4.44
N TRP A 48 7.53 6.40 3.89
CA TRP A 48 8.76 6.00 3.20
C TRP A 48 8.72 6.24 1.68
N SER A 49 7.54 6.46 1.09
CA SER A 49 7.42 6.84 -0.34
C SER A 49 8.08 8.17 -0.71
N ARG A 50 8.46 8.98 0.29
CA ARG A 50 9.08 10.30 0.14
C ARG A 50 10.60 10.28 0.35
N GLU A 51 11.13 9.17 0.82
CA GLU A 51 12.56 8.99 1.06
C GLU A 51 13.25 8.42 -0.19
N ASP A 52 14.58 8.50 -0.21
CA ASP A 52 15.40 8.02 -1.32
C ASP A 52 15.37 6.48 -1.41
N PRO A 53 14.88 5.88 -2.52
CA PRO A 53 14.88 4.43 -2.69
C PRO A 53 16.27 3.79 -2.76
N SER A 54 17.34 4.58 -2.93
CA SER A 54 18.72 4.09 -2.90
C SER A 54 19.25 3.84 -1.49
N ASP A 55 18.57 4.34 -0.45
CA ASP A 55 18.89 4.02 0.94
C ASP A 55 18.58 2.53 1.21
N PRO A 56 19.57 1.72 1.66
CA PRO A 56 19.32 0.33 2.00
C PRO A 56 18.22 0.12 3.04
N ALA A 57 18.00 1.07 3.94
CA ALA A 57 16.94 1.01 4.93
C ALA A 57 15.54 1.19 4.30
N TRP A 58 15.44 1.91 3.18
CA TRP A 58 14.16 2.15 2.50
C TRP A 58 13.49 0.85 2.09
N ALA A 59 14.25 -0.10 1.52
CA ALA A 59 13.73 -1.38 1.07
C ALA A 59 13.19 -2.22 2.25
N GLU A 60 13.87 -2.20 3.40
CA GLU A 60 13.39 -2.86 4.62
C GLU A 60 12.06 -2.25 5.08
N LYS A 61 11.97 -0.91 5.15
CA LYS A 61 10.76 -0.23 5.63
C LYS A 61 9.57 -0.40 4.68
N MET A 62 9.81 -0.35 3.37
CA MET A 62 8.78 -0.63 2.37
C MET A 62 8.40 -2.11 2.35
N GLY A 63 9.34 -3.02 2.63
CA GLY A 63 9.05 -4.45 2.85
C GLY A 63 8.09 -4.66 4.02
N ARG A 64 8.32 -3.99 5.15
CA ARG A 64 7.38 -4.01 6.30
C ARG A 64 6.00 -3.45 5.95
N ALA A 65 5.94 -2.43 5.08
CA ALA A 65 4.66 -1.93 4.57
C ALA A 65 3.93 -3.00 3.75
N ALA A 66 4.64 -3.71 2.86
CA ALA A 66 4.08 -4.80 2.07
C ALA A 66 3.56 -5.93 2.96
N GLU A 67 4.37 -6.40 3.92
CA GLU A 67 3.99 -7.46 4.86
C GLU A 67 2.73 -7.10 5.66
N ALA A 68 2.62 -5.86 6.11
CA ALA A 68 1.46 -5.41 6.85
C ALA A 68 0.19 -5.40 5.98
N LEU A 69 0.29 -4.93 4.73
CA LEU A 69 -0.82 -4.93 3.79
C LEU A 69 -1.22 -6.35 3.35
N GLU A 70 -0.25 -7.23 3.09
CA GLU A 70 -0.49 -8.65 2.80
C GLU A 70 -1.21 -9.34 3.96
N ALA A 71 -0.78 -9.07 5.20
CA ALA A 71 -1.46 -9.58 6.38
C ALA A 71 -2.89 -9.06 6.48
N ALA A 72 -3.13 -7.78 6.22
CA ALA A 72 -4.46 -7.20 6.22
C ALA A 72 -5.39 -7.89 5.21
N VAL A 73 -4.96 -8.01 3.96
CA VAL A 73 -5.70 -8.70 2.90
C VAL A 73 -6.02 -10.14 3.31
N ARG A 74 -5.03 -10.88 3.82
CA ARG A 74 -5.22 -12.27 4.26
C ARG A 74 -6.21 -12.39 5.42
N PHE A 75 -6.17 -11.47 6.39
CA PHE A 75 -7.09 -11.50 7.52
C PHE A 75 -8.53 -11.20 7.07
N GLU A 76 -8.71 -10.27 6.13
CA GLU A 76 -10.01 -9.93 5.58
C GLU A 76 -10.58 -11.05 4.70
N GLU A 77 -9.77 -11.63 3.80
CA GLU A 77 -10.14 -12.81 2.99
C GLU A 77 -10.58 -13.97 3.91
N GLY A 78 -9.87 -14.18 5.03
CA GLY A 78 -10.23 -15.18 6.04
C GLY A 78 -11.57 -14.88 6.73
N CYS A 79 -11.79 -13.65 7.19
CA CYS A 79 -13.07 -13.27 7.82
C CYS A 79 -14.24 -13.42 6.83
N ARG A 80 -14.04 -13.01 5.58
CA ARG A 80 -15.05 -13.17 4.52
C ARG A 80 -15.39 -14.65 4.27
N ALA A 81 -14.40 -15.54 4.28
CA ALA A 81 -14.63 -16.98 4.16
C ALA A 81 -15.44 -17.55 5.34
N ASP A 82 -15.26 -16.98 6.53
CA ASP A 82 -16.02 -17.32 7.74
C ASP A 82 -17.40 -16.65 7.81
N GLY A 83 -17.78 -15.86 6.80
CA GLY A 83 -19.09 -15.21 6.70
C GLY A 83 -19.19 -13.87 7.42
N CYS A 84 -18.07 -13.26 7.82
CA CYS A 84 -18.06 -11.87 8.25
C CYS A 84 -18.50 -10.95 7.11
N GLU A 85 -19.21 -9.87 7.44
CA GLU A 85 -19.31 -8.75 6.52
C GLU A 85 -17.92 -8.14 6.31
N GLU A 86 -17.63 -7.78 5.06
CA GLU A 86 -16.39 -7.12 4.66
C GLU A 86 -16.29 -5.80 5.44
N GLY A 87 -15.38 -5.78 6.41
CA GLY A 87 -15.27 -4.75 7.43
C GLY A 87 -14.33 -3.61 7.04
N GLU A 88 -13.56 -3.75 5.96
CA GLU A 88 -12.60 -2.73 5.51
C GLU A 88 -12.29 -2.74 4.00
N ASP A 89 -11.78 -1.59 3.53
CA ASP A 89 -11.30 -1.24 2.19
C ASP A 89 -10.16 -2.14 1.68
N THR A 90 -10.45 -3.42 1.48
CA THR A 90 -9.52 -4.40 0.88
C THR A 90 -9.02 -3.92 -0.48
N ALA A 91 -9.86 -3.20 -1.24
CA ALA A 91 -9.48 -2.60 -2.50
C ALA A 91 -8.33 -1.58 -2.34
N ALA A 92 -8.39 -0.68 -1.36
CA ALA A 92 -7.32 0.26 -1.05
C ALA A 92 -6.06 -0.44 -0.52
N ALA A 93 -6.21 -1.48 0.30
CA ALA A 93 -5.07 -2.27 0.78
C ALA A 93 -4.34 -2.97 -0.37
N LEU A 94 -5.08 -3.63 -1.27
CA LEU A 94 -4.55 -4.27 -2.48
C LEU A 94 -3.88 -3.27 -3.42
N LEU A 95 -4.50 -2.11 -3.65
CA LEU A 95 -3.96 -1.04 -4.49
C LEU A 95 -2.64 -0.50 -3.91
N THR A 96 -2.62 -0.22 -2.60
CA THR A 96 -1.41 0.27 -1.91
C THR A 96 -0.31 -0.79 -1.92
N LEU A 97 -0.66 -2.06 -1.71
CA LEU A 97 0.28 -3.18 -1.75
C LEU A 97 0.90 -3.30 -3.14
N GLY A 98 0.10 -3.23 -4.20
CA GLY A 98 0.59 -3.22 -5.58
C GLY A 98 1.58 -2.08 -5.85
N GLU A 99 1.30 -0.88 -5.35
CA GLU A 99 2.22 0.27 -5.46
C GLU A 99 3.53 0.05 -4.70
N VAL A 100 3.47 -0.47 -3.47
CA VAL A 100 4.65 -0.79 -2.66
C VAL A 100 5.51 -1.85 -3.35
N LEU A 101 4.89 -2.93 -3.82
CA LEU A 101 5.57 -4.02 -4.52
C LEU A 101 6.21 -3.54 -5.83
N ALA A 102 5.51 -2.71 -6.61
CA ALA A 102 6.06 -2.13 -7.82
C ALA A 102 7.30 -1.27 -7.54
N ARG A 103 7.29 -0.47 -6.47
CA ARG A 103 8.45 0.33 -6.05
C ARG A 103 9.62 -0.53 -5.57
N LEU A 104 9.33 -1.68 -4.95
CA LEU A 104 10.32 -2.67 -4.56
C LEU A 104 10.86 -3.50 -5.75
N GLY A 105 10.37 -3.27 -6.97
CA GLY A 105 10.75 -4.05 -8.16
C GLY A 105 10.10 -5.44 -8.24
N ARG A 106 9.16 -5.75 -7.34
CA ARG A 106 8.41 -7.01 -7.29
C ARG A 106 7.20 -6.94 -8.24
N TYR A 107 7.46 -6.77 -9.54
CA TYR A 107 6.45 -6.41 -10.54
C TYR A 107 5.37 -7.48 -10.77
N ASP A 108 5.73 -8.75 -10.84
CA ASP A 108 4.76 -9.84 -11.03
C ASP A 108 3.78 -9.93 -9.85
N GLU A 109 4.29 -9.82 -8.63
CA GLU A 109 3.48 -9.82 -7.40
C GLU A 109 2.57 -8.59 -7.35
N ALA A 110 3.10 -7.42 -7.70
CA ALA A 110 2.31 -6.20 -7.80
C ALA A 110 1.12 -6.38 -8.74
N ILE A 111 1.32 -6.94 -9.94
CA ILE A 111 0.24 -7.19 -10.90
C ILE A 111 -0.81 -8.14 -10.30
N GLY A 112 -0.39 -9.22 -9.65
CA GLY A 112 -1.30 -10.19 -9.03
C GLY A 112 -2.23 -9.56 -8.00
N HIS A 113 -1.71 -8.69 -7.14
CA HIS A 113 -2.54 -7.97 -6.16
C HIS A 113 -3.41 -6.89 -6.79
N LEU A 114 -2.89 -6.15 -7.78
CA LEU A 114 -3.65 -5.11 -8.47
C LEU A 114 -4.86 -5.69 -9.21
N GLN A 115 -4.74 -6.88 -9.81
CA GLN A 115 -5.85 -7.56 -10.47
C GLN A 115 -7.02 -7.88 -9.52
N LYS A 116 -6.75 -8.15 -8.25
CA LYS A 116 -7.78 -8.42 -7.24
C LYS A 116 -8.56 -7.17 -6.84
N VAL A 117 -8.06 -5.95 -7.11
CA VAL A 117 -8.72 -4.70 -6.71
C VAL A 117 -10.18 -4.68 -7.22
N TRP A 118 -10.42 -5.10 -8.46
CA TRP A 118 -11.75 -5.15 -9.06
C TRP A 118 -12.78 -5.97 -8.26
N ASP A 119 -12.34 -7.06 -7.63
CA ASP A 119 -13.23 -7.98 -6.90
C ASP A 119 -13.73 -7.38 -5.58
N HIS A 120 -13.07 -6.32 -5.10
CA HIS A 120 -13.37 -5.66 -3.82
C HIS A 120 -13.96 -4.24 -3.98
N LEU A 121 -14.32 -3.83 -5.20
CA LEU A 121 -14.87 -2.49 -5.47
C LEU A 121 -16.41 -2.40 -5.36
N GLY A 122 -17.07 -3.48 -4.96
CA GLY A 122 -18.54 -3.60 -5.01
C GLY A 122 -19.29 -2.52 -4.21
N SER A 123 -18.76 -2.12 -3.05
CA SER A 123 -19.35 -1.13 -2.15
C SER A 123 -18.97 0.32 -2.45
N TYR A 124 -18.03 0.56 -3.37
CA TYR A 124 -17.52 1.89 -3.68
C TYR A 124 -18.47 2.70 -4.54
N GLU A 125 -18.56 4.00 -4.25
CA GLU A 125 -19.16 4.97 -5.16
C GLU A 125 -18.44 4.92 -6.51
N GLU A 126 -19.19 5.04 -7.62
CA GLU A 126 -18.68 4.89 -8.97
C GLU A 126 -17.46 5.78 -9.27
N GLY A 127 -17.44 7.03 -8.78
CA GLY A 127 -16.30 7.93 -8.97
C GLY A 127 -15.01 7.42 -8.30
N ILE A 128 -15.14 6.90 -7.07
CA ILE A 128 -14.00 6.34 -6.33
C ILE A 128 -13.54 5.03 -6.99
N ARG A 129 -14.49 4.19 -7.40
CA ARG A 129 -14.24 2.95 -8.14
C ARG A 129 -13.42 3.22 -9.42
N GLN A 130 -13.86 4.15 -10.25
CA GLN A 130 -13.17 4.52 -11.48
C GLN A 130 -11.76 5.07 -11.21
N HIS A 131 -11.61 5.88 -10.17
CA HIS A 131 -10.31 6.39 -9.76
C HIS A 131 -9.35 5.24 -9.39
N MET A 132 -9.80 4.31 -8.55
CA MET A 132 -8.99 3.15 -8.14
C MET A 132 -8.62 2.23 -9.30
N ILE A 133 -9.58 1.94 -10.19
CA ILE A 133 -9.35 1.15 -11.41
C ILE A 133 -8.31 1.83 -12.31
N GLY A 134 -8.42 3.13 -12.51
CA GLY A 134 -7.47 3.90 -13.31
C GLY A 134 -6.06 3.86 -12.71
N LYS A 135 -5.95 4.03 -11.39
CA LYS A 135 -4.67 3.96 -10.67
C LYS A 135 -4.06 2.56 -10.76
N ALA A 136 -4.84 1.52 -10.48
CA ALA A 136 -4.39 0.13 -10.58
C ALA A 136 -3.94 -0.23 -12.00
N GLY A 137 -4.70 0.20 -13.01
CA GLY A 137 -4.35 0.02 -14.43
C GLY A 137 -3.03 0.69 -14.81
N SER A 138 -2.80 1.92 -14.33
CA SER A 138 -1.55 2.65 -14.56
C SER A 138 -0.35 1.91 -13.97
N VAL A 139 -0.46 1.47 -12.71
CA VAL A 139 0.63 0.74 -12.03
C VAL A 139 0.89 -0.60 -12.69
N MET A 140 -0.15 -1.34 -13.09
CA MET A 140 0.03 -2.60 -13.83
C MET A 140 0.72 -2.39 -15.18
N ASN A 141 0.37 -1.34 -15.92
CA ASN A 141 1.02 -1.04 -17.19
C ASN A 141 2.50 -0.72 -16.99
N TYR A 142 2.84 0.05 -15.95
CA TYR A 142 4.22 0.26 -15.55
C TYR A 142 4.93 -1.06 -15.22
N CYS A 143 4.35 -1.91 -14.37
CA CYS A 143 4.94 -3.20 -14.01
C CYS A 143 5.19 -4.09 -15.25
N ARG A 144 4.22 -4.14 -16.18
CA ARG A 144 4.36 -4.90 -17.44
C ARG A 144 5.49 -4.39 -18.32
N SER A 145 5.70 -3.08 -18.41
CA SER A 145 6.81 -2.54 -19.21
C SER A 145 8.18 -2.86 -18.62
N GLN A 146 8.28 -3.01 -17.29
CA GLN A 146 9.51 -3.45 -16.63
C GLN A 146 9.79 -4.95 -16.84
N LEU A 147 8.75 -5.76 -17.02
CA LEU A 147 8.85 -7.21 -17.28
C LEU A 147 9.15 -7.55 -18.74
N ASP A 148 8.73 -6.71 -19.69
CA ASP A 148 9.02 -6.87 -21.12
C ASP A 148 9.91 -5.73 -21.67
N PRO A 149 11.24 -5.82 -21.48
CA PRO A 149 12.17 -4.81 -21.98
C PRO A 149 12.31 -4.78 -23.52
N ALA A 150 11.54 -5.57 -24.28
CA ALA A 150 11.63 -5.60 -25.74
C ALA A 150 10.92 -4.43 -26.45
N THR A 151 10.23 -3.54 -25.72
CA THR A 151 9.45 -2.44 -26.34
C THR A 151 10.20 -1.12 -26.56
N GLU A 152 11.47 -0.99 -26.13
CA GLU A 152 12.30 0.22 -26.36
C GLU A 152 13.40 0.06 -27.45
N LYS A 153 13.22 -0.86 -28.41
CA LYS A 153 14.09 -0.93 -29.61
C LYS A 153 13.28 -0.93 -30.90
N THR A 154 12.73 0.22 -31.25
CA THR A 154 12.45 0.60 -32.66
C THR A 154 12.57 2.11 -32.80
#